data_AF-A0A2V9TJI8-F1
#
_entry.id   AF-A0A2V9TJI8-F1
#
_cell.length_a   1.000
_cell.length_b   1.000
_cell.length_c   1.000
_cell.angle_alpha   90.00
_cell.angle_beta   90.00
_cell.angle_gamma   90.00
#
_symmetry.space_group_name_H-M   'P 1'
#
loop_
_entity.id
_entity.type
_entity.pdbx_description
1 polymer ?
#
loop_
_entity_poly.entity_id
_entity_poly.type
_entity_poly.pdbx_seq_one_letter_code
_entity_poly.pdbx_strand_id
1 'polypeptide(L)'
;MAPAMTSDMRKTGIDVVGDVPWGAHFCLFYETPADLLETLVSYCKAGLQSHEFCLWVVAEPLTEEDARRALKRVMPDFYQYVVDQSIEIVPARDWYLQDGAFDLERVIDGWNEKLARASA
;
A
#
# COMPACT_ATOMS: atom_id res chain seq x y z
N MET A 1 35.22 8.71 -4.96
CA MET A 1 34.01 9.11 -4.20
C MET A 1 32.85 8.95 -5.16
N ALA A 2 32.05 7.89 -4.99
CA ALA A 2 30.86 7.69 -5.82
C ALA A 2 29.90 8.88 -5.58
N PRO A 3 29.19 9.37 -6.61
CA PRO A 3 28.23 10.45 -6.42
C PRO A 3 27.21 9.98 -5.39
N ALA A 4 26.89 10.84 -4.42
CA ALA A 4 25.75 10.61 -3.54
C ALA A 4 24.52 10.50 -4.44
N MET A 5 23.95 9.29 -4.55
CA MET A 5 22.61 9.14 -5.09
C MET A 5 21.73 10.00 -4.19
N THR A 6 21.19 11.10 -4.72
CA THR A 6 20.07 11.78 -4.09
C THR A 6 19.00 10.71 -3.96
N SER A 7 18.75 10.21 -2.73
CA SER A 7 17.66 9.26 -2.53
C SER A 7 16.40 9.98 -2.97
N ASP A 8 15.75 9.50 -4.04
CA ASP A 8 14.49 10.07 -4.48
C ASP A 8 13.50 9.93 -3.32
N MET A 9 13.22 11.05 -2.67
CA MET A 9 12.31 11.14 -1.55
C MET A 9 10.90 10.91 -2.09
N ARG A 10 10.19 9.94 -1.52
CA ARG A 10 8.84 9.56 -1.90
C ARG A 10 7.83 10.23 -1.00
N LYS A 11 6.76 10.75 -1.61
CA LYS A 11 5.66 11.38 -0.91
C LYS A 11 4.83 10.30 -0.24
N THR A 12 4.80 10.29 1.08
CA THR A 12 3.95 9.35 1.82
C THR A 12 2.51 9.82 1.92
N GLY A 13 2.23 11.10 1.71
CA GLY A 13 0.90 11.69 1.97
C GLY A 13 0.50 11.72 3.45
N ILE A 14 1.40 11.34 4.37
CA ILE A 14 1.16 11.32 5.81
C ILE A 14 2.01 12.42 6.45
N ASP A 15 1.36 13.50 6.90
CA ASP A 15 2.03 14.73 7.36
C ASP A 15 3.07 14.50 8.45
N VAL A 16 2.78 13.62 9.43
CA VAL A 16 3.71 13.33 10.55
C VAL A 16 4.94 12.52 10.14
N VAL A 17 4.84 11.76 9.03
CA VAL A 17 5.97 10.99 8.49
C VAL A 17 6.78 11.85 7.52
N GLY A 18 6.10 12.68 6.71
CA GLY A 18 6.72 13.46 5.65
C GLY A 18 7.22 12.57 4.50
N ASP A 19 8.13 13.11 3.68
CA ASP A 19 8.73 12.35 2.60
C ASP A 19 9.80 11.38 3.13
N VAL A 20 9.94 10.22 2.51
CA VAL A 20 10.87 9.16 2.95
C VAL A 20 11.77 8.68 1.81
N PRO A 21 13.00 8.20 2.09
CA PRO A 21 13.81 7.58 1.04
C PRO A 21 13.17 6.28 0.54
N TRP A 22 13.48 5.92 -0.71
CA TRP A 22 13.08 4.63 -1.27
C TRP A 22 13.51 3.46 -0.39
N GLY A 23 12.63 2.47 -0.23
CA GLY A 23 12.86 1.29 0.60
C GLY A 23 12.60 1.48 2.10
N ALA A 24 12.10 2.64 2.53
CA ALA A 24 11.70 2.86 3.92
C ALA A 24 10.56 1.92 4.35
N HIS A 25 10.65 1.42 5.58
CA HIS A 25 9.60 0.66 6.25
C HIS A 25 9.34 1.32 7.61
N PHE A 26 8.09 1.70 7.86
CA PHE A 26 7.69 2.33 9.11
C PHE A 26 6.36 1.79 9.61
N CYS A 27 6.09 2.00 10.90
CA CYS A 27 4.82 1.70 11.54
C CYS A 27 4.20 2.97 12.12
N LEU A 28 2.87 3.00 12.18
CA LEU A 28 2.11 4.08 12.80
C LEU A 28 1.13 3.48 13.79
N PHE A 29 1.00 4.16 14.94
CA PHE A 29 -0.02 3.85 15.92
C PHE A 29 -1.26 4.69 15.66
N TYR A 30 -2.43 4.10 15.84
CA TYR A 30 -3.72 4.73 15.63
C TYR A 30 -4.65 4.39 16.80
N GLU A 31 -5.63 5.24 17.09
CA GLU A 31 -6.57 5.04 18.19
C GLU A 31 -7.88 4.43 17.67
N THR A 32 -8.32 4.85 16.48
CA THR A 32 -9.60 4.42 15.89
C THR A 32 -9.44 3.79 14.50
N PRO A 33 -10.42 2.98 14.04
CA PRO A 33 -10.43 2.50 12.65
C PRO A 33 -10.47 3.63 11.62
N ALA A 34 -11.01 4.81 11.98
CA ALA A 34 -11.04 5.97 11.11
C ALA A 34 -9.63 6.55 10.90
N ASP A 35 -8.83 6.63 11.96
CA ASP A 35 -7.43 7.09 11.90
C ASP A 35 -6.58 6.18 10.99
N LEU A 36 -6.75 4.86 11.14
CA LEU A 36 -6.10 3.86 10.28
C LEU A 36 -6.48 4.06 8.82
N LEU A 37 -7.78 4.20 8.56
CA LEU A 37 -8.32 4.35 7.21
C LEU A 37 -7.84 5.65 6.56
N GLU A 38 -7.89 6.78 7.27
CA GLU A 38 -7.43 8.08 6.77
C GLU A 38 -5.93 8.06 6.43
N THR A 39 -5.12 7.46 7.30
CA THR A 39 -3.68 7.31 7.10
C THR A 39 -3.37 6.51 5.84
N LEU A 40 -3.96 5.32 5.72
CA LEU A 40 -3.66 4.41 4.60
C LEU A 40 -4.27 4.87 3.27
N VAL A 41 -5.42 5.56 3.33
CA VAL A 41 -6.00 6.23 2.15
C VAL A 41 -5.06 7.33 1.64
N SER A 42 -4.52 8.16 2.53
CA SER A 42 -3.57 9.21 2.15
C SER A 42 -2.29 8.63 1.55
N TYR A 43 -1.79 7.53 2.12
CA TYR A 43 -0.63 6.80 1.58
C TYR A 43 -0.87 6.25 0.18
N CYS A 44 -1.96 5.49 -0.01
CA CYS A 44 -2.28 4.93 -1.32
C CYS A 44 -2.54 6.04 -2.35
N LYS A 45 -3.23 7.12 -1.97
CA LYS A 45 -3.48 8.25 -2.86
C LYS A 45 -2.17 8.90 -3.32
N ALA A 46 -1.23 9.15 -2.41
CA ALA A 46 0.06 9.75 -2.75
C ALA A 46 0.88 8.86 -3.70
N GLY A 47 0.91 7.54 -3.45
CA GLY A 47 1.56 6.57 -4.33
C GLY A 47 0.92 6.54 -5.72
N LEU A 48 -0.41 6.39 -5.80
CA LEU A 48 -1.15 6.34 -7.07
C LEU A 48 -0.99 7.61 -7.91
N GLN A 49 -1.04 8.80 -7.28
CA GLN A 49 -0.79 10.07 -7.97
C GLN A 49 0.66 10.22 -8.45
N SER A 50 1.58 9.47 -7.85
CA SER A 50 2.99 9.39 -8.24
C SER A 50 3.27 8.24 -9.23
N HIS A 51 2.23 7.60 -9.75
CA HIS A 51 2.30 6.43 -10.64
C HIS A 51 3.00 5.21 -10.01
N GLU A 52 2.90 5.07 -8.69
CA GLU A 52 3.41 3.92 -7.96
C GLU A 52 2.32 2.84 -7.80
N PHE A 53 2.73 1.57 -7.82
CA PHE A 53 1.84 0.47 -7.50
C PHE A 53 1.59 0.40 -5.98
N CYS A 54 0.31 0.34 -5.58
CA CYS A 54 -0.07 0.17 -4.18
C CYS A 54 -0.60 -1.25 -3.91
N LEU A 55 -0.06 -1.94 -2.91
CA LEU A 55 -0.65 -3.15 -2.35
C LEU A 55 -1.12 -2.87 -0.93
N TRP A 56 -2.42 -2.96 -0.69
CA TRP A 56 -3.01 -2.85 0.64
C TRP A 56 -3.52 -4.22 1.11
N VAL A 57 -2.75 -4.82 2.01
CA VAL A 57 -3.16 -6.04 2.72
C VAL A 57 -4.01 -5.65 3.93
N VAL A 58 -5.32 -5.86 3.86
CA VAL A 58 -6.30 -5.39 4.84
C VAL A 58 -6.55 -6.44 5.92
N ALA A 59 -6.51 -6.03 7.18
CA ALA A 59 -6.87 -6.87 8.32
C ALA A 59 -7.95 -6.17 9.17
N GLU A 60 -8.56 -6.93 10.09
CA GLU A 60 -9.47 -6.39 11.10
C GLU A 60 -8.80 -5.21 11.84
N PRO A 61 -9.55 -4.12 12.13
CA PRO A 61 -11.01 -4.00 12.04
C PRO A 61 -11.54 -3.58 10.65
N LEU A 62 -10.69 -3.42 9.65
CA LEU A 62 -11.10 -2.99 8.31
C LEU A 62 -11.43 -4.18 7.40
N THR A 63 -12.33 -3.95 6.45
CA THR A 63 -12.59 -4.85 5.34
C THR A 63 -12.05 -4.27 4.03
N GLU A 64 -11.91 -5.10 2.99
CA GLU A 64 -11.62 -4.61 1.65
C GLU A 64 -12.64 -3.59 1.16
N GLU A 65 -13.92 -3.79 1.49
CA GLU A 65 -15.00 -2.87 1.09
C GLU A 65 -14.84 -1.51 1.76
N ASP A 66 -14.41 -1.47 3.02
CA ASP A 66 -14.12 -0.20 3.72
C ASP A 66 -12.99 0.56 3.03
N ALA A 67 -11.88 -0.13 2.71
CA ALA A 67 -10.74 0.45 2.01
C ALA A 67 -11.15 0.99 0.63
N ARG A 68 -11.84 0.19 -0.20
CA ARG A 68 -12.34 0.59 -1.53
C ARG A 68 -13.28 1.79 -1.45
N ARG A 69 -14.20 1.79 -0.49
CA ARG A 69 -15.17 2.87 -0.28
C ARG A 69 -14.46 4.17 0.14
N ALA A 70 -13.46 4.07 1.00
CA ALA A 70 -12.70 5.22 1.47
C ALA A 70 -11.86 5.85 0.35
N LEU A 71 -11.15 5.03 -0.43
CA LEU A 71 -10.38 5.50 -1.58
C LEU A 71 -11.28 6.17 -2.62
N LYS A 72 -12.44 5.58 -2.94
CA LYS A 72 -13.42 6.17 -3.87
C LYS A 72 -13.95 7.53 -3.42
N ARG A 73 -14.07 7.78 -2.11
CA ARG A 73 -14.52 9.08 -1.59
C ARG A 73 -13.51 10.20 -1.84
N VAL A 74 -12.21 9.90 -1.83
CA VAL A 74 -11.14 10.90 -1.97
C VAL A 74 -10.52 10.97 -3.38
N MET A 75 -10.78 9.96 -4.20
CA MET A 75 -10.36 9.83 -5.60
C MET A 75 -11.56 9.36 -6.44
N PRO A 76 -12.33 10.28 -7.04
CA PRO A 76 -13.50 9.92 -7.86
C PRO A 76 -13.18 8.97 -9.02
N ASP A 77 -11.94 9.03 -9.52
CA ASP A 77 -11.35 8.19 -10.56
C ASP A 77 -10.75 6.88 -10.04
N PHE A 78 -10.95 6.54 -8.75
CA PHE A 78 -10.36 5.36 -8.10
C PHE A 78 -10.52 4.06 -8.92
N TYR A 79 -11.67 3.87 -9.56
CA TYR A 79 -11.93 2.66 -10.34
C TYR A 79 -10.98 2.50 -11.54
N GLN A 80 -10.47 3.60 -12.10
CA GLN A 80 -9.48 3.55 -13.17
C GLN A 80 -8.17 2.92 -12.69
N TYR A 81 -7.67 3.29 -11.50
CA TYR A 81 -6.48 2.65 -10.92
C TYR A 81 -6.66 1.16 -10.64
N VAL A 82 -7.89 0.71 -10.35
CA VAL A 82 -8.21 -0.72 -10.20
C VAL A 82 -8.16 -1.43 -11.56
N VAL A 83 -8.75 -0.84 -12.60
CA VAL A 83 -8.71 -1.37 -13.97
C VAL A 83 -7.28 -1.42 -14.51
N ASP A 84 -6.50 -0.38 -14.25
CA ASP A 84 -5.09 -0.27 -14.64
C ASP A 84 -4.16 -1.13 -13.76
N GLN A 85 -4.73 -1.87 -12.79
CA GLN A 85 -4.00 -2.73 -11.86
C GLN A 85 -2.88 -1.98 -11.09
N SER A 86 -3.04 -0.67 -10.92
CA SER A 86 -2.12 0.19 -10.16
C SER A 86 -2.34 0.08 -8.65
N ILE A 87 -3.46 -0.53 -8.23
CA ILE A 87 -3.70 -0.89 -6.83
C ILE A 87 -4.33 -2.27 -6.70
N GLU A 88 -3.86 -3.03 -5.72
CA GLU A 88 -4.52 -4.22 -5.22
C GLU A 88 -4.86 -4.08 -3.74
N ILE A 89 -6.05 -4.52 -3.36
CA ILE A 89 -6.53 -4.57 -2.00
C ILE A 89 -6.93 -6.02 -1.75
N VAL A 90 -6.33 -6.65 -0.75
CA VAL A 90 -6.47 -8.08 -0.48
C VAL A 90 -6.63 -8.35 1.01
N PRO A 91 -7.38 -9.38 1.44
CA PRO A 91 -7.47 -9.74 2.85
C PRO A 91 -6.14 -10.30 3.36
N ALA A 92 -5.75 -9.93 4.58
CA ALA A 92 -4.55 -10.44 5.24
C ALA A 92 -4.60 -11.96 5.44
N ARG A 93 -5.79 -12.53 5.64
CA ARG A 93 -5.98 -13.98 5.75
C ARG A 93 -5.60 -14.68 4.46
N ASP A 94 -6.01 -14.15 3.31
CA ASP A 94 -5.70 -14.75 2.01
C ASP A 94 -4.24 -14.50 1.61
N TRP A 95 -3.74 -13.29 1.92
CA TRP A 95 -2.36 -12.90 1.60
C TRP A 95 -1.33 -13.66 2.43
N TYR A 96 -1.55 -13.83 3.74
CA TYR A 96 -0.56 -14.44 4.64
C TYR A 96 -0.89 -15.86 5.10
N LEU A 97 -2.17 -16.23 5.18
CA LEU A 97 -2.64 -17.48 5.80
C LEU A 97 -3.47 -18.34 4.83
N GLN A 98 -2.99 -18.52 3.60
CA GLN A 98 -3.64 -19.39 2.64
C GLN A 98 -3.80 -20.80 3.24
N ASP A 99 -5.02 -21.35 3.15
CA ASP A 99 -5.42 -22.61 3.80
C ASP A 99 -5.24 -22.63 5.34
N GLY A 100 -5.19 -21.45 5.97
CA GLY A 100 -5.08 -21.27 7.42
C GLY A 100 -3.67 -21.38 7.99
N ALA A 101 -2.65 -21.58 7.16
CA ALA A 101 -1.26 -21.70 7.57
C ALA A 101 -0.37 -20.61 6.96
N PHE A 102 0.60 -20.14 7.72
CA PHE A 102 1.62 -19.24 7.20
C PHE A 102 2.69 -20.04 6.47
N ASP A 103 2.96 -19.65 5.23
CA ASP A 103 4.03 -20.18 4.38
C ASP A 103 4.94 -19.03 3.95
N LEU A 104 6.18 -19.04 4.42
CA LEU A 104 7.14 -17.97 4.17
C LEU A 104 7.55 -17.88 2.70
N GLU A 105 7.79 -19.02 2.05
CA GLU A 105 8.27 -19.07 0.67
C GLU A 105 7.18 -18.50 -0.25
N ARG A 106 5.94 -18.96 -0.07
CA ARG A 106 4.78 -18.43 -0.80
C ARG A 106 4.59 -16.93 -0.61
N VAL A 107 4.74 -16.42 0.61
CA VAL A 107 4.56 -14.97 0.89
C VAL A 107 5.66 -14.17 0.19
N ILE A 108 6.92 -14.61 0.26
CA ILE A 108 8.05 -13.96 -0.41
C ILE A 108 7.85 -13.97 -1.93
N ASP A 109 7.44 -15.11 -2.49
CA ASP A 109 7.17 -15.23 -3.93
C ASP A 109 6.04 -14.30 -4.36
N GLY A 110 4.97 -14.20 -3.57
CA GLY A 110 3.90 -13.24 -3.80
C GLY A 110 4.39 -11.80 -3.83
N TRP A 111 5.26 -11.38 -2.91
CA TRP A 111 5.86 -10.04 -2.94
C TRP A 111 6.75 -9.82 -4.19
N ASN A 112 7.56 -10.82 -4.55
CA ASN A 112 8.44 -10.77 -5.72
C ASN A 112 7.64 -10.67 -7.03
N GLU A 113 6.53 -11.39 -7.15
CA GLU A 113 5.64 -11.31 -8.31
C GLU A 113 5.04 -9.91 -8.46
N LYS A 114 4.57 -9.30 -7.37
CA LYS A 114 4.03 -7.92 -7.40
C LYS A 114 5.11 -6.92 -7.79
N LEU A 115 6.31 -7.06 -7.23
CA LEU A 115 7.46 -6.20 -7.55
C LEU A 115 7.86 -6.32 -9.03
N ALA A 116 7.97 -7.55 -9.54
CA ALA A 116 8.33 -7.82 -10.92
C ALA A 116 7.32 -7.18 -11.90
N ARG A 117 6.02 -7.31 -11.60
CA ARG A 117 4.97 -6.69 -12.42
C ARG A 117 5.00 -5.17 -12.36
N ALA A 118 5.24 -4.58 -11.19
CA ALA A 118 5.28 -3.12 -11.03
C ALA A 118 6.53 -2.47 -11.65
N SER A 119 7.56 -3.27 -11.94
CA SER A 119 8.84 -2.81 -12.51
C SER A 119 9.01 -3.16 -14.00
N ALA A 120 8.01 -3.79 -14.62
CA ALA A 120 8.01 -4.20 -16.03
C ALA A 120 7.54 -3.07 -16.94
#